data_AF-A0A2M7EWF5-F1
#
_entry.id   AF-A0A2M7EWF5-F1
#
_cell.length_a   1.000
_cell.length_b   1.000
_cell.length_c   1.000
_cell.angle_alpha   90.00
_cell.angle_beta   90.00
_cell.angle_gamma   90.00
#
_symmetry.space_group_name_H-M   'P 1'
#
loop_
_entity.id
_entity.type
_entity.pdbx_description
1 polymer ?
#
loop_
_entity_poly.entity_id
_entity_poly.type
_entity_poly.pdbx_seq_one_letter_code
_entity_poly.pdbx_strand_id
1 'polypeptide(L)'
;MSIPQSGGGPIEHHSQLAEYLASGCKPKADWRIGTEHEKFGYCKDTLRPIPYEGPRSILAVLEGLRDGHGWSPVTEGDHLIGLEKDGANVSLEPGGQLELSGAPLETIHQTCDEVNEHLRDVKDIADKVGVGFIGLG
;
A
#
# COMPACT_ATOMS: atom_id res chain seq x y z
N MET A 1 7.35 0.82 5.35
CA MET A 1 7.67 2.27 5.31
C MET A 1 6.55 2.93 4.54
N SER A 2 5.64 3.57 5.27
CA SER A 2 4.51 4.30 4.71
C SER A 2 4.97 5.40 3.74
N ILE A 3 4.12 5.71 2.77
CA ILE A 3 4.32 6.77 1.77
C ILE A 3 4.74 8.10 2.45
N PRO A 4 5.66 8.88 1.84
CA PRO A 4 6.15 10.12 2.41
C PRO A 4 5.02 11.06 2.82
N GLN A 5 4.93 11.35 4.13
CA GLN A 5 3.97 12.31 4.65
C GLN A 5 4.56 13.72 4.55
N SER A 6 3.80 14.68 4.02
CA SER A 6 4.18 16.09 4.05
C SER A 6 3.89 16.69 5.43
N GLY A 7 4.94 17.02 6.18
CA GLY A 7 4.81 17.64 7.51
C GLY A 7 4.39 19.11 7.45
N GLY A 8 3.64 19.56 8.47
CA GLY A 8 3.19 20.94 8.63
C GLY A 8 4.20 21.81 9.39
N GLY A 9 5.29 22.23 8.72
CA GLY A 9 6.24 23.22 9.23
C GLY A 9 6.90 22.91 10.59
N PRO A 10 7.71 23.83 11.14
CA PRO A 10 8.26 23.70 12.49
C PRO A 10 7.17 23.83 13.57
N ILE A 11 7.29 23.06 14.65
CA ILE A 11 6.46 23.25 15.84
C ILE A 11 6.92 24.52 16.56
N GLU A 12 6.00 25.49 16.70
CA GLU A 12 6.21 26.77 17.37
C GLU A 12 5.77 26.75 18.83
N HIS A 13 4.81 25.89 19.19
CA HIS A 13 4.32 25.75 20.56
C HIS A 13 3.73 24.35 20.83
N HIS A 14 3.84 23.90 22.09
CA HIS A 14 3.48 22.53 22.48
C HIS A 14 2.01 22.16 22.18
N SER A 15 1.07 23.10 22.25
CA SER A 15 -0.35 22.79 22.00
C SER A 15 -0.63 22.39 20.56
N GLN A 16 0.22 22.75 19.58
CA GLN A 16 0.07 22.34 18.18
C GLN A 16 0.05 20.82 18.02
N LEU A 17 0.76 20.08 18.89
CA LEU A 17 0.74 18.62 18.88
C LEU A 17 -0.66 18.06 19.18
N ALA A 18 -1.33 18.63 20.19
CA ALA A 18 -2.69 18.24 20.57
C ALA A 18 -3.73 18.75 19.56
N GLU A 19 -3.54 19.97 19.06
CA GLU A 19 -4.42 20.58 18.05
C GLU A 19 -4.41 19.81 16.74
N TYR A 20 -3.24 19.33 16.29
CA TYR A 20 -3.12 18.48 15.10
C TYR A 20 -3.96 17.21 15.24
N LEU A 21 -3.86 16.50 16.37
CA LEU A 21 -4.69 15.31 16.64
C LEU A 21 -6.17 15.65 16.74
N ALA A 22 -6.52 16.75 17.43
CA ALA A 22 -7.89 17.21 17.58
C ALA A 22 -8.54 17.60 16.23
N SER A 23 -7.75 18.08 15.27
CA SER A 23 -8.22 18.37 13.91
C SER A 23 -8.74 17.14 13.17
N GLY A 24 -8.36 15.94 13.62
CA GLY A 24 -8.84 14.66 13.06
C GLY A 24 -10.25 14.27 13.49
N CYS A 25 -10.84 14.94 14.49
CA CYS A 25 -12.20 14.67 14.98
C CYS A 25 -13.25 14.93 13.89
N LYS A 26 -14.12 13.94 13.63
CA LYS A 26 -15.17 14.00 12.61
C LYS A 26 -16.54 13.69 13.21
N PRO A 27 -17.62 14.36 12.75
CA PRO A 27 -18.98 13.97 13.14
C PRO A 27 -19.30 12.57 12.61
N LYS A 28 -20.29 11.90 13.20
CA LYS A 28 -20.65 10.52 12.86
C LYS A 28 -20.97 10.31 11.37
N ALA A 29 -21.53 11.31 10.70
CA ALA A 29 -21.83 11.26 9.26
C ALA A 29 -20.57 11.13 8.38
N ASP A 30 -19.42 11.55 8.89
CA ASP A 30 -18.13 11.57 8.18
C ASP A 30 -17.21 10.44 8.65
N TRP A 31 -17.70 9.52 9.48
CA TRP A 31 -16.95 8.33 9.87
C TRP A 31 -16.77 7.40 8.67
N ARG A 32 -15.57 6.83 8.53
CA ARG A 32 -15.18 5.94 7.46
C ARG A 32 -14.35 4.78 8.00
N ILE A 33 -14.16 3.74 7.18
CA ILE A 33 -13.40 2.53 7.45
C ILE A 33 -12.26 2.50 6.45
N GLY A 34 -11.03 2.64 6.93
CA GLY A 34 -9.82 2.27 6.17
C GLY A 34 -9.37 0.88 6.61
N THR A 35 -8.86 0.07 5.70
CA THR A 35 -8.36 -1.27 6.02
C THR A 35 -7.01 -1.47 5.39
N GLU A 36 -6.08 -1.96 6.20
CA GLU A 36 -4.73 -2.25 5.76
C GLU A 36 -4.45 -3.74 5.88
N HIS A 37 -3.70 -4.30 4.94
CA HIS A 37 -3.23 -5.67 5.03
C HIS A 37 -1.90 -5.87 4.32
N GLU A 38 -1.06 -6.71 4.90
CA GLU A 38 0.24 -7.10 4.36
C GLU A 38 0.20 -8.50 3.75
N LYS A 39 1.16 -8.78 2.87
CA LYS A 39 1.34 -10.10 2.26
C LYS A 39 2.80 -10.31 1.84
N PHE A 40 3.27 -11.53 2.02
CA PHE A 40 4.64 -11.92 1.72
C PHE A 40 4.78 -12.42 0.29
N GLY A 41 5.63 -11.76 -0.51
CA GLY A 41 5.98 -12.21 -1.85
C GLY A 41 7.05 -13.31 -1.84
N TYR A 42 6.87 -14.36 -2.63
CA TYR A 42 7.81 -15.48 -2.72
C TYR A 42 7.92 -16.05 -4.14
N CYS A 43 9.07 -16.63 -4.48
CA CYS A 43 9.27 -17.36 -5.73
C CYS A 43 8.57 -18.72 -5.66
N LYS A 44 7.66 -19.04 -6.60
CA LYS A 44 6.83 -20.25 -6.55
C LYS A 44 7.64 -21.57 -6.59
N ASP A 45 8.80 -21.56 -7.25
CA ASP A 45 9.66 -22.73 -7.45
C ASP A 45 10.60 -23.02 -6.26
N THR A 46 11.05 -21.97 -5.57
CA THR A 46 12.08 -22.07 -4.51
C THR A 46 11.54 -21.74 -3.12
N LEU A 47 10.34 -21.16 -3.03
CA LEU A 47 9.71 -20.66 -1.80
C LEU A 47 10.53 -19.59 -1.07
N ARG A 48 11.54 -19.02 -1.73
CA ARG A 48 12.36 -17.94 -1.20
C ARG A 48 11.61 -16.61 -1.30
N PRO A 49 11.78 -15.68 -0.34
CA PRO A 49 11.26 -14.32 -0.46
C PRO A 49 11.75 -13.67 -1.74
N ILE A 50 10.91 -12.83 -2.36
CA ILE A 50 11.34 -12.04 -3.52
C ILE A 50 12.26 -10.89 -3.08
N PRO A 51 13.36 -10.63 -3.80
CA PRO A 51 14.19 -9.45 -3.56
C PRO A 51 13.46 -8.16 -3.97
N TYR A 52 14.06 -7.02 -3.63
CA TYR A 52 13.56 -5.73 -4.10
C TYR A 52 13.61 -5.61 -5.63
N GLU A 53 14.74 -5.95 -6.26
CA GLU A 53 14.97 -5.80 -7.70
C GLU A 53 15.31 -7.12 -8.42
N GLY A 54 15.18 -7.12 -9.74
CA GLY A 54 15.43 -8.27 -10.62
C GLY A 54 14.17 -8.81 -11.31
N PRO A 55 14.28 -9.86 -12.15
CA PRO A 55 13.17 -10.34 -12.96
C PRO A 55 11.98 -10.88 -12.16
N ARG A 56 12.25 -11.41 -10.95
CA ARG A 56 11.26 -11.89 -9.98
C ARG A 56 11.44 -11.13 -8.69
N SER A 57 10.83 -9.97 -8.59
CA SER A 57 11.10 -9.00 -7.53
C SER A 57 9.88 -8.17 -7.19
N ILE A 58 9.93 -7.44 -6.07
CA ILE A 58 8.84 -6.52 -5.71
C ILE A 58 8.74 -5.35 -6.68
N LEU A 59 9.88 -4.85 -7.20
CA LEU A 59 9.92 -3.81 -8.20
C LEU A 59 9.15 -4.23 -9.47
N ALA A 60 9.38 -5.46 -9.95
CA ALA A 60 8.65 -5.98 -11.11
C ALA A 60 7.12 -6.05 -10.86
N VAL A 61 6.70 -6.32 -9.62
CA VAL A 61 5.27 -6.30 -9.24
C VAL A 61 4.73 -4.88 -9.21
N LEU A 62 5.45 -3.93 -8.60
CA LEU A 62 5.03 -2.52 -8.54
C LEU A 62 4.95 -1.89 -9.93
N GLU A 63 5.92 -2.15 -10.81
CA GLU A 63 5.90 -1.70 -12.20
C GLU A 63 4.73 -2.32 -12.97
N GLY A 64 4.46 -3.61 -12.78
CA GLY A 64 3.31 -4.26 -13.40
C GLY A 64 1.97 -3.68 -12.94
N LEU A 65 1.82 -3.33 -11.65
CA LEU A 65 0.62 -2.65 -11.14
C LEU A 65 0.48 -1.23 -11.71
N ARG A 66 1.57 -0.46 -11.75
CA ARG A 66 1.63 0.87 -12.39
C ARG A 66 1.17 0.81 -13.84
N ASP A 67 1.80 -0.06 -14.62
CA ASP A 67 1.63 -0.09 -16.08
C ASP A 67 0.36 -0.82 -16.52
N GLY A 68 -0.07 -1.83 -15.75
CA GLY A 68 -1.20 -2.70 -16.08
C GLY A 68 -2.53 -2.27 -15.45
N HIS A 69 -2.51 -1.62 -14.29
CA HIS A 69 -3.70 -1.34 -13.49
C HIS A 69 -3.90 0.15 -13.16
N GLY A 70 -3.09 1.03 -13.74
CA GLY A 70 -3.27 2.48 -13.71
C GLY A 70 -2.91 3.13 -12.37
N TRP A 71 -2.02 2.50 -11.61
CA TRP A 71 -1.52 3.04 -10.36
C TRP A 71 -0.47 4.13 -10.60
N SER A 72 -0.48 5.19 -9.78
CA SER A 72 0.51 6.27 -9.86
C SER A 72 1.74 5.94 -9.02
N PRO A 73 2.97 6.20 -9.49
CA PRO A 73 4.20 5.84 -8.77
C PRO A 73 4.49 6.75 -7.58
N VAL A 74 4.96 6.14 -6.49
CA VAL A 74 5.58 6.83 -5.34
C VAL A 74 7.04 6.43 -5.26
N THR A 75 7.94 7.41 -5.30
CA THR A 75 9.39 7.17 -5.34
C THR A 75 10.11 7.82 -4.17
N GLU A 76 11.13 7.14 -3.65
CA GLU A 76 12.14 7.72 -2.76
C GLU A 76 13.50 7.70 -3.47
N GLY A 77 14.00 8.88 -3.84
CA GLY A 77 15.11 8.98 -4.79
C GLY A 77 14.74 8.35 -6.14
N ASP A 78 15.58 7.45 -6.63
CA ASP A 78 15.39 6.73 -7.89
C ASP A 78 14.62 5.40 -7.73
N HIS A 79 14.12 5.11 -6.52
CA HIS A 79 13.49 3.83 -6.19
C HIS A 79 11.96 3.95 -6.13
N LEU A 80 11.25 3.11 -6.89
CA LEU A 80 9.80 2.94 -6.78
C LEU A 80 9.48 2.13 -5.52
N ILE A 81 8.91 2.80 -4.52
CA ILE A 81 8.65 2.23 -3.18
C ILE A 81 7.16 2.04 -2.88
N GLY A 82 6.29 2.55 -3.72
CA GLY A 82 4.85 2.47 -3.50
C GLY A 82 4.06 2.97 -4.69
N LEU A 83 2.74 2.92 -4.54
CA LEU A 83 1.79 3.36 -5.55
C LEU A 83 0.57 4.00 -4.90
N GLU A 84 -0.13 4.87 -5.63
CA GLU A 84 -1.40 5.47 -5.20
C GLU A 84 -2.46 5.35 -6.30
N LYS A 85 -3.70 5.09 -5.89
CA LYS A 85 -4.87 5.04 -6.78
C LYS A 85 -6.14 5.24 -5.97
N ASP A 86 -7.00 6.16 -6.41
CA ASP A 86 -8.37 6.34 -5.90
C ASP A 86 -8.49 6.48 -4.36
N GLY A 87 -7.47 7.04 -3.70
CA GLY A 87 -7.43 7.23 -2.25
C GLY A 87 -6.89 6.03 -1.47
N ALA A 88 -6.51 4.95 -2.15
CA ALA A 88 -5.78 3.81 -1.62
C ALA A 88 -4.31 3.85 -2.05
N ASN A 89 -3.49 3.15 -1.29
CA ASN A 89 -2.04 3.17 -1.39
C ASN A 89 -1.47 1.75 -1.33
N VAL A 90 -0.43 1.50 -2.11
CA VAL A 90 0.42 0.31 -1.99
C VAL A 90 1.76 0.75 -1.45
N SER A 91 2.22 0.11 -0.38
CA SER A 91 3.48 0.43 0.29
C SER A 91 4.33 -0.82 0.51
N LEU A 92 5.60 -0.63 0.85
CA LEU A 92 6.53 -1.71 1.19
C LEU A 92 6.95 -1.62 2.65
N GLU A 93 6.74 -2.69 3.39
CA GLU A 93 7.30 -2.85 4.74
C GLU A 93 8.80 -3.23 4.69
N PRO A 94 9.55 -3.09 5.81
CA PRO A 94 11.01 -3.28 5.79
C PRO A 94 11.50 -4.62 5.25
N GLY A 95 10.67 -5.66 5.29
CA GLY A 95 10.97 -6.98 4.74
C GLY A 95 10.51 -7.20 3.29
N GLY A 96 9.97 -6.18 2.63
CA GLY A 96 9.43 -6.26 1.27
C GLY A 96 8.00 -6.81 1.20
N GLN A 97 7.27 -6.86 2.32
CA GLN A 97 5.85 -7.18 2.31
C GLN A 97 5.10 -6.11 1.52
N LEU A 98 4.15 -6.55 0.69
CA LEU A 98 3.34 -5.66 -0.13
C LEU A 98 2.06 -5.32 0.62
N GLU A 99 1.97 -4.11 1.12
CA GLU A 99 0.81 -3.61 1.84
C GLU A 99 -0.23 -3.02 0.89
N LEU A 100 -1.51 -3.15 1.22
CA LEU A 100 -2.55 -2.23 0.78
C LEU A 100 -2.95 -1.38 1.99
N SER A 101 -2.96 -0.07 1.85
CA SER A 101 -3.71 0.84 2.72
C SER A 101 -4.91 1.34 1.94
N GLY A 102 -6.10 0.81 2.27
CA GLY A 102 -7.33 1.05 1.53
C GLY A 102 -7.91 2.44 1.73
N ALA A 103 -8.78 2.85 0.81
CA ALA A 103 -9.45 4.14 0.87
C ALA A 103 -10.38 4.24 2.10
N PRO A 104 -10.69 5.47 2.57
CA PRO A 104 -11.67 5.67 3.64
C PRO A 104 -13.10 5.44 3.13
N LEU A 105 -13.64 4.24 3.34
CA LEU A 105 -14.92 3.77 2.80
C LEU A 105 -16.07 3.83 3.82
N GLU A 106 -17.32 3.79 3.36
CA GLU A 106 -18.51 3.93 4.22
C GLU A 106 -18.95 2.59 4.83
N THR A 107 -18.73 1.48 4.12
CA THR A 107 -19.24 0.17 4.52
C THR A 107 -18.18 -0.92 4.38
N ILE A 108 -18.30 -1.97 5.20
CA ILE A 108 -17.44 -3.16 5.12
C ILE A 108 -17.56 -3.90 3.77
N HIS A 109 -18.66 -3.72 3.04
CA HIS A 109 -18.86 -4.33 1.73
C HIS A 109 -17.95 -3.66 0.69
N GLN A 110 -17.87 -2.33 0.71
CA GLN A 110 -16.94 -1.58 -0.12
C GLN A 110 -15.48 -1.96 0.18
N THR A 111 -15.12 -2.09 1.46
CA THR A 111 -13.79 -2.57 1.85
C THR A 111 -13.49 -3.97 1.31
N CYS A 112 -14.48 -4.88 1.36
CA CYS A 112 -14.32 -6.22 0.81
C CYS A 112 -14.12 -6.18 -0.71
N ASP A 113 -14.88 -5.34 -1.42
CA ASP A 113 -14.75 -5.17 -2.87
C ASP A 113 -13.35 -4.64 -3.25
N GLU A 114 -12.86 -3.61 -2.54
CA GLU A 114 -11.53 -3.01 -2.72
C GLU A 114 -10.41 -4.04 -2.50
N VAL A 115 -10.44 -4.76 -1.37
CA VAL A 115 -9.46 -5.81 -1.07
C VAL A 115 -9.44 -6.87 -2.18
N ASN A 116 -10.62 -7.30 -2.64
CA ASN A 116 -10.70 -8.30 -3.71
C ASN A 116 -10.21 -7.77 -5.07
N GLU A 117 -10.41 -6.49 -5.37
CA GLU A 117 -9.86 -5.85 -6.58
C GLU A 117 -8.33 -5.84 -6.52
N HIS A 118 -7.76 -5.35 -5.42
CA HIS A 118 -6.31 -5.36 -5.23
C HIS A 118 -5.71 -6.76 -5.33
N LEU A 119 -6.34 -7.76 -4.71
CA LEU A 119 -5.86 -9.14 -4.78
C LEU A 119 -5.92 -9.71 -6.21
N ARG A 120 -6.91 -9.31 -7.03
CA ARG A 120 -6.98 -9.69 -8.44
C ARG A 120 -5.85 -9.05 -9.24
N ASP A 121 -5.62 -7.75 -9.05
CA ASP A 121 -4.56 -7.00 -9.72
C ASP A 121 -3.17 -7.56 -9.39
N VAL A 122 -2.89 -7.75 -8.09
CA VAL A 122 -1.63 -8.35 -7.64
C VAL A 122 -1.46 -9.76 -8.22
N LYS A 123 -2.52 -10.57 -8.26
CA LYS A 123 -2.45 -11.93 -8.81
C LYS A 123 -2.15 -11.92 -10.31
N ASP A 124 -2.79 -11.05 -11.09
CA ASP A 124 -2.55 -10.93 -12.53
C ASP A 124 -1.07 -10.64 -12.83
N ILE A 125 -0.49 -9.68 -12.11
CA ILE A 125 0.93 -9.33 -12.26
C ILE A 125 1.85 -10.43 -11.71
N ALA A 126 1.55 -10.98 -10.52
CA ALA A 126 2.37 -12.02 -9.90
C ALA A 126 2.48 -13.28 -10.78
N ASP A 127 1.40 -13.66 -11.47
CA ASP A 127 1.40 -14.78 -12.40
C ASP A 127 2.30 -14.54 -13.62
N LYS A 128 2.36 -13.31 -14.15
CA LYS A 128 3.25 -12.92 -15.26
C LYS A 128 4.73 -12.89 -14.83
N VAL A 129 4.99 -12.40 -13.62
CA VAL A 129 6.34 -12.31 -13.04
C VAL A 129 6.85 -13.70 -12.60
N GLY A 130 5.95 -14.62 -12.24
CA GLY A 130 6.32 -15.96 -11.75
C GLY A 130 6.57 -16.01 -10.24
N VAL A 131 5.85 -15.17 -9.48
CA VAL A 131 5.90 -15.08 -8.01
C VAL A 131 4.51 -15.38 -7.41
N GLY A 132 4.46 -15.66 -6.12
CA GLY A 132 3.24 -15.82 -5.34
C GLY A 132 3.20 -14.87 -4.17
N PHE A 133 2.02 -14.67 -3.61
CA PHE A 133 1.82 -13.93 -2.36
C PHE A 133 1.06 -14.79 -1.36
N ILE A 134 1.44 -14.69 -0.08
CA ILE A 134 0.79 -15.41 1.01
C ILE A 134 0.45 -14.45 2.16
N GLY A 135 -0.76 -14.59 2.70
CA GLY A 135 -1.20 -13.90 3.92
C GLY A 135 -0.99 -14.79 5.13
N LEU A 136 -0.08 -14.41 6.00
CA LEU A 136 0.24 -15.04 7.29
C LEU A 136 0.63 -13.93 8.27
N GLY A 137 0.37 -14.10 9.57
CA GLY A 137 0.69 -13.10 10.60
C GLY A 137 -0.53 -12.65 11.36
#